data_AF-A0A7S0N7U2-F1
#
_entry.id   AF-A0A7S0N7U2-F1
#
_cell.length_a   1.000
_cell.length_b   1.000
_cell.length_c   1.000
_cell.angle_alpha   90.00
_cell.angle_beta   90.00
_cell.angle_gamma   90.00
#
_symmetry.space_group_name_H-M   'P 1'
#
loop_
_entity.id
_entity.type
_entity.pdbx_description
1 polymer ?
#
loop_
_entity_poly.entity_id
_entity_poly.type
_entity_poly.pdbx_seq_one_letter_code
_entity_poly.pdbx_strand_id
1 'polypeptide(L)'
;DQTIQGEQAFCIRVKNNRNSAQQLWFAKTERLRREWCFLLRKHSVHHDITNGFRVTDRVLGVGAMATVKLGLDLLSLAEQGMLKECCPRNLHTKSTEEVALKLIPKSRVATEDDRRLLVEEIRIAQAVSNDYCVSTREFVETRDAFVLVMEVVEGGELFELMSKLLYPEDEVRSLMRQILLGVAYLHSRGICHRDLKPENFLLTGARPAAVKIADFGIAADVDPKNTARCLRDRDRLRCSPGYGAPEVVRQQGYGLP
;
A
#
# COMPACT_ATOMS: atom_id res chain seq x y z
N ASP A 1 -34.68 11.42 4.05
CA ASP A 1 -35.15 11.72 5.42
C ASP A 1 -36.49 11.05 5.66
N GLN A 2 -36.74 10.63 6.90
CA GLN A 2 -37.99 9.98 7.29
C GLN A 2 -38.45 10.52 8.65
N THR A 3 -39.76 10.54 8.86
CA THR A 3 -40.34 10.99 10.12
C THR A 3 -40.48 9.81 11.07
N ILE A 4 -39.95 9.92 12.29
CA ILE A 4 -40.16 8.95 13.37
C ILE A 4 -40.79 9.69 14.53
N GLN A 5 -41.96 9.23 14.98
CA GLN A 5 -42.69 9.80 16.12
C GLN A 5 -42.90 11.33 16.04
N GLY A 6 -43.05 11.87 14.82
CA GLY A 6 -43.28 13.30 14.60
C GLY A 6 -42.02 14.15 14.47
N GLU A 7 -40.82 13.59 14.68
CA GLU A 7 -39.55 14.29 14.50
C GLU A 7 -38.87 13.89 13.17
N GLN A 8 -38.21 14.88 12.54
CA GLN A 8 -37.46 14.66 11.31
C GLN A 8 -36.14 13.92 11.65
N ALA A 9 -35.99 12.70 11.15
CA ALA A 9 -34.82 11.86 11.42
C ALA A 9 -34.06 11.49 10.15
N PHE A 10 -32.76 11.34 10.31
CA PHE A 10 -31.82 11.04 9.22
C PHE A 10 -31.61 9.51 9.16
N CYS A 11 -32.13 8.88 8.12
CA CYS A 11 -32.14 7.43 7.98
C CYS A 11 -30.83 6.88 7.39
N ILE A 12 -30.37 5.76 7.96
CA ILE A 12 -29.27 4.92 7.51
C ILE A 12 -29.86 3.55 7.17
N ARG A 13 -29.58 3.06 5.96
CA ARG A 13 -29.99 1.73 5.52
C ARG A 13 -28.77 0.84 5.40
N VAL A 14 -28.75 -0.24 6.17
CA VAL A 14 -27.71 -1.27 6.11
C VAL A 14 -28.31 -2.50 5.44
N LYS A 15 -27.69 -2.96 4.35
CA LYS A 15 -28.11 -4.17 3.64
C LYS A 15 -27.07 -5.27 3.85
N ASN A 16 -27.53 -6.44 4.27
CA ASN A 16 -26.68 -7.63 4.35
C ASN A 16 -26.61 -8.30 2.98
N ASN A 17 -25.42 -8.41 2.42
CA ASN A 17 -25.21 -8.97 1.08
C ASN A 17 -25.42 -10.50 1.01
N ARG A 18 -25.38 -11.23 2.14
CA ARG A 18 -25.54 -12.69 2.14
C ARG A 18 -26.99 -13.15 2.08
N ASN A 19 -27.91 -12.38 2.66
CA ASN A 19 -29.32 -12.78 2.78
C ASN A 19 -30.30 -11.68 2.36
N SER A 20 -29.81 -10.59 1.75
CA SER A 20 -30.61 -9.43 1.34
C SER A 20 -31.41 -8.73 2.45
N ALA A 21 -31.21 -9.10 3.72
CA ALA A 21 -31.88 -8.48 4.85
C ALA A 21 -31.47 -7.01 4.97
N GLN A 22 -32.41 -6.16 5.34
CA GLN A 22 -32.19 -4.73 5.52
C GLN A 22 -32.48 -4.32 6.96
N GLN A 23 -31.60 -3.50 7.52
CA GLN A 23 -31.81 -2.83 8.79
C GLN A 23 -31.81 -1.32 8.56
N LEU A 24 -32.74 -0.64 9.22
CA LEU A 24 -32.84 0.82 9.19
C LEU A 24 -32.43 1.35 10.56
N TRP A 25 -31.51 2.31 10.54
CA TRP A 25 -31.03 3.03 11.71
C TRP A 25 -31.33 4.51 11.50
N PHE A 26 -31.51 5.26 12.59
CA PHE A 26 -31.94 6.65 12.50
C PHE A 26 -31.11 7.51 13.43
N ALA A 27 -30.62 8.62 12.88
CA ALA A 27 -29.83 9.60 13.58
C ALA A 27 -30.63 10.90 13.77
N LYS A 28 -30.46 11.54 14.93
CA LYS A 28 -31.14 12.79 15.29
C LYS A 28 -30.67 13.99 14.46
N THR A 29 -29.47 13.92 13.88
CA THR A 29 -28.91 14.98 13.03
C THR A 29 -28.20 14.39 11.83
N GLU A 30 -28.09 15.17 10.74
CA GLU A 30 -27.37 14.76 9.53
C GLU A 30 -25.88 14.50 9.82
N ARG A 31 -25.29 15.26 10.75
CA ARG A 31 -23.90 15.05 11.19
C ARG A 31 -23.73 13.67 11.80
N LEU A 32 -24.59 13.31 12.75
CA LEU A 32 -24.54 12.02 13.43
C LEU A 32 -24.84 10.86 12.45
N ARG A 33 -25.74 11.09 11.48
CA ARG A 33 -26.00 10.13 10.39
C ARG A 33 -24.72 9.82 9.61
N ARG A 34 -23.99 10.86 9.20
CA ARG A 34 -22.74 10.71 8.44
C ARG A 34 -21.68 9.96 9.24
N GLU A 35 -21.52 10.31 10.51
CA GLU A 35 -20.58 9.65 11.44
C GLU A 35 -20.90 8.17 11.66
N TRP A 36 -22.18 7.83 11.83
CA TRP A 36 -22.61 6.43 11.98
C TRP A 36 -22.48 5.64 10.68
N CYS A 37 -22.89 6.20 9.54
CA CYS A 37 -22.66 5.61 8.23
C CYS A 37 -21.18 5.31 8.02
N PHE A 38 -20.31 6.21 8.47
CA PHE A 38 -18.88 6.09 8.37
C PHE A 38 -18.31 4.97 9.27
N LEU A 39 -18.71 4.91 10.55
CA LEU A 39 -18.28 3.85 11.47
C LEU A 39 -18.79 2.47 11.02
N LEU A 40 -20.04 2.37 10.60
CA LEU A 40 -20.62 1.12 10.09
C LEU A 40 -19.88 0.61 8.85
N ARG A 41 -19.40 1.52 8.00
CA ARG A 41 -18.62 1.15 6.80
C ARG A 41 -17.21 0.67 7.13
N LYS A 42 -16.58 1.19 8.19
CA LYS A 42 -15.30 0.67 8.71
C LYS A 42 -15.40 -0.79 9.16
N HIS A 43 -16.57 -1.22 9.63
CA HIS A 43 -16.81 -2.57 10.11
C HIS A 43 -17.57 -3.48 9.12
N SER A 44 -17.99 -2.96 7.96
CA SER A 44 -18.68 -3.76 6.93
C SER A 44 -17.67 -4.45 6.01
N VAL A 45 -17.82 -5.78 5.86
CA VAL A 45 -16.84 -6.71 5.26
C VAL A 45 -16.59 -6.50 3.74
N HIS A 46 -17.16 -5.48 3.10
CA HIS A 46 -16.95 -5.20 1.68
C HIS A 46 -16.80 -3.68 1.47
N HIS A 47 -15.56 -3.20 1.44
CA HIS A 47 -15.26 -1.78 1.31
C HIS A 47 -15.27 -1.38 -0.17
N ASP A 48 -16.36 -0.80 -0.68
CA ASP A 48 -16.16 0.13 -1.79
C ASP A 48 -15.34 1.30 -1.23
N ILE A 49 -14.15 1.56 -1.79
CA ILE A 49 -13.23 2.65 -1.41
C ILE A 49 -13.89 4.04 -1.41
N THR A 50 -15.16 4.17 -1.78
CA THR A 50 -15.92 5.40 -1.59
C THR A 50 -16.13 5.84 -0.12
N ASN A 51 -15.59 5.16 0.91
CA ASN A 51 -15.85 5.48 2.33
C ASN A 51 -14.68 5.27 3.29
N GLY A 52 -13.53 5.85 2.96
CA GLY A 52 -12.41 5.98 3.89
C GLY A 52 -11.19 6.58 3.21
N PHE A 53 -10.95 6.17 1.97
CA PHE A 53 -9.90 6.74 1.13
C PHE A 53 -10.47 7.24 -0.19
N ARG A 54 -10.22 8.48 -0.60
CA ARG A 54 -10.54 8.93 -1.96
C ARG A 54 -9.37 8.66 -2.88
N VAL A 55 -9.51 7.77 -3.86
CA VAL A 55 -8.51 7.61 -4.94
C VAL A 55 -8.52 8.87 -5.80
N THR A 56 -7.35 9.41 -6.11
CA THR A 56 -7.19 10.52 -7.05
C THR A 56 -6.74 10.00 -8.42
N ASP A 57 -6.74 10.87 -9.43
CA ASP A 57 -6.24 10.53 -10.77
C ASP A 57 -4.71 10.52 -10.87
N ARG A 58 -4.00 11.03 -9.85
CA ARG A 58 -2.54 11.09 -9.84
C ARG A 58 -1.95 9.69 -9.63
N VAL A 59 -1.26 9.21 -10.65
CA VAL A 59 -0.49 7.96 -10.62
C VAL A 59 0.88 8.25 -10.00
N LEU A 60 1.27 7.43 -9.03
CA LEU A 60 2.57 7.48 -8.36
C LEU A 60 3.53 6.43 -8.93
N GLY A 61 3.00 5.33 -9.48
CA GLY A 61 3.81 4.27 -10.10
C GLY A 61 2.95 3.23 -10.82
N VAL A 62 3.53 2.56 -11.82
CA VAL A 62 2.84 1.52 -12.61
C VAL A 62 3.71 0.26 -12.66
N GLY A 63 3.18 -0.83 -12.10
CA GLY A 63 3.80 -2.15 -12.14
C GLY A 63 3.06 -3.13 -13.03
N ALA A 64 3.67 -4.30 -13.25
CA ALA A 64 3.10 -5.37 -14.07
C ALA A 64 1.77 -5.91 -13.51
N MET A 65 1.56 -5.84 -12.18
CA MET A 65 0.38 -6.40 -11.50
C MET A 65 -0.46 -5.36 -10.76
N ALA A 66 0.07 -4.15 -10.55
CA ALA A 66 -0.58 -3.11 -9.76
C ALA A 66 -0.35 -1.72 -10.33
N THR A 67 -1.25 -0.79 -9.99
CA THR A 67 -1.00 0.65 -10.16
C THR A 67 -1.01 1.30 -8.79
N VAL A 68 -0.02 2.14 -8.51
CA VAL A 68 0.02 2.95 -7.28
C VAL A 68 -0.53 4.33 -7.61
N LYS A 69 -1.55 4.77 -6.87
CA LYS A 69 -2.16 6.10 -7.02
C LYS A 69 -2.10 6.86 -5.71
N LEU A 70 -2.08 8.18 -5.79
CA LEU A 70 -2.30 9.03 -4.63
C LEU A 70 -3.76 8.91 -4.19
N GLY A 71 -3.97 8.76 -2.89
CA GLY A 71 -5.27 8.79 -2.25
C GLY A 71 -5.29 9.76 -1.08
N LEU A 72 -6.50 10.05 -0.59
CA LEU A 72 -6.72 10.88 0.58
C LEU A 72 -7.52 10.11 1.63
N ASP A 73 -7.00 10.04 2.84
CA ASP A 73 -7.65 9.54 4.05
C ASP A 73 -8.73 10.52 4.49
N LEU A 74 -9.97 10.22 4.09
CA LEU A 74 -11.15 11.00 4.44
C LEU A 74 -11.50 10.86 5.92
N LEU A 75 -11.03 9.80 6.60
CA LEU A 75 -11.29 9.59 8.03
C LEU A 75 -10.49 10.59 8.85
N SER A 76 -9.19 10.67 8.59
CA SER A 76 -8.28 11.64 9.21
C SER A 76 -8.75 13.07 8.95
N LEU A 77 -9.17 13.37 7.71
CA LEU A 77 -9.78 14.66 7.35
C LEU A 77 -11.07 14.98 8.13
N ALA A 78 -11.90 13.97 8.41
CA ALA A 78 -13.14 14.13 9.14
C ALA A 78 -12.92 14.46 10.61
N GLU A 79 -12.01 13.72 11.26
CA GLU A 79 -11.65 13.89 12.67
C GLU A 79 -11.07 15.28 12.94
N GLN A 80 -10.32 15.82 11.98
CA GLN A 80 -9.75 17.17 12.04
C GLN A 80 -10.78 18.29 11.70
N GLY A 81 -12.03 17.93 11.38
CA GLY A 81 -13.10 18.89 11.07
C GLY A 81 -13.00 19.55 9.69
N MET A 82 -12.13 19.05 8.81
CA MET A 82 -11.81 19.67 7.51
C MET A 82 -12.76 19.31 6.37
N LEU A 83 -13.70 18.37 6.58
CA LEU A 83 -14.67 17.94 5.55
C LEU A 83 -15.63 19.05 5.05
N LYS A 84 -15.67 20.23 5.67
CA LYS A 84 -16.58 21.32 5.28
C LYS A 84 -16.07 22.17 4.09
N GLU A 85 -14.80 22.09 3.70
CA GLU A 85 -14.20 23.01 2.72
C GLU A 85 -13.31 22.32 1.66
N CYS A 86 -13.54 21.05 1.33
CA CYS A 86 -12.78 20.37 0.27
C CYS A 86 -13.20 20.84 -1.15
N CYS A 87 -12.91 22.09 -1.47
CA CYS A 87 -12.86 22.62 -2.83
C CYS A 87 -11.55 22.12 -3.50
N PRO A 88 -11.55 21.60 -4.74
CA PRO A 88 -10.41 20.85 -5.31
C PRO A 88 -9.09 21.62 -5.55
N ARG A 89 -8.99 22.90 -5.16
CA ARG A 89 -7.90 23.78 -5.63
C ARG A 89 -6.86 24.21 -4.59
N ASN A 90 -7.07 23.96 -3.29
CA ASN A 90 -6.19 24.52 -2.24
C ASN A 90 -5.72 23.50 -1.18
N LEU A 91 -5.31 22.28 -1.56
CA LEU A 91 -4.55 21.40 -0.65
C LEU A 91 -3.04 21.60 -0.86
N HIS A 92 -2.48 22.61 -0.18
CA HIS A 92 -1.04 22.82 -0.04
C HIS A 92 -0.62 22.87 1.43
N THR A 93 -1.16 21.94 2.23
CA THR A 93 -0.68 21.68 3.59
C THR A 93 -0.21 20.23 3.63
N LYS A 94 1.07 20.03 3.94
CA LYS A 94 1.67 18.72 4.24
C LYS A 94 0.73 17.96 5.16
N SER A 95 0.05 16.94 4.66
CA SER A 95 -1.07 16.36 5.38
C SER A 95 -0.83 14.88 5.66
N THR A 96 -0.97 14.52 6.93
CA THR A 96 -1.14 13.16 7.46
C THR A 96 -2.20 12.32 6.73
N GLU A 97 -2.99 12.96 5.87
CA GLU A 97 -4.12 12.41 5.15
C GLU A 97 -3.76 11.88 3.76
N GLU A 98 -2.59 12.20 3.20
CA GLU A 98 -2.19 11.60 1.92
C GLU A 98 -1.72 10.14 2.13
N VAL A 99 -2.19 9.26 1.25
CA VAL A 99 -1.84 7.84 1.23
C VAL A 99 -1.47 7.37 -0.17
N ALA A 100 -0.57 6.42 -0.28
CA ALA A 100 -0.29 5.71 -1.53
C ALA A 100 -1.17 4.46 -1.58
N LEU A 101 -1.99 4.33 -2.61
CA LEU A 101 -2.92 3.23 -2.81
C LEU A 101 -2.39 2.32 -3.91
N LYS A 102 -1.84 1.16 -3.54
CA LYS A 102 -1.44 0.12 -4.51
C LYS A 102 -2.67 -0.71 -4.87
N LEU A 103 -3.22 -0.48 -6.05
CA LEU A 103 -4.42 -1.12 -6.56
C LEU A 103 -4.05 -2.36 -7.40
N ILE A 104 -4.49 -3.53 -6.95
CA ILE A 104 -4.32 -4.82 -7.62
C ILE A 104 -5.71 -5.27 -8.09
N PRO A 105 -6.02 -5.16 -9.40
CA PRO A 105 -7.32 -5.58 -9.92
C PRO A 105 -7.57 -7.07 -9.64
N LYS A 106 -8.77 -7.43 -9.21
CA LYS A 106 -9.14 -8.83 -8.98
C LYS A 106 -9.06 -9.67 -10.24
N SER A 107 -9.22 -9.05 -11.41
CA SER A 107 -9.00 -9.71 -12.71
C SER A 107 -7.55 -10.16 -12.94
N ARG A 108 -6.57 -9.60 -12.21
CA ARG A 108 -5.16 -10.04 -12.22
C ARG A 108 -4.85 -11.11 -11.17
N VAL A 109 -5.83 -11.48 -10.36
CA VAL A 109 -5.71 -12.52 -9.32
C VAL A 109 -6.68 -13.64 -9.67
N ALA A 110 -6.35 -14.38 -10.75
CA ALA A 110 -7.25 -15.36 -11.35
C ALA A 110 -6.99 -16.78 -10.86
N THR A 111 -5.76 -17.08 -10.45
CA THR A 111 -5.34 -18.42 -10.03
C THR A 111 -5.14 -18.50 -8.52
N GLU A 112 -5.16 -19.72 -7.96
CA GLU A 112 -4.82 -19.93 -6.54
C GLU A 112 -3.37 -19.53 -6.23
N ASP A 113 -2.46 -19.64 -7.20
CA ASP A 113 -1.09 -19.16 -7.05
C ASP A 113 -1.03 -17.63 -6.97
N ASP A 114 -1.76 -16.90 -7.82
CA ASP A 114 -1.83 -15.44 -7.72
C ASP A 114 -2.39 -15.01 -6.36
N ARG A 115 -3.41 -15.73 -5.87
CA ARG A 115 -4.00 -15.48 -4.55
C ARG A 115 -3.01 -15.75 -3.43
N ARG A 116 -2.25 -16.84 -3.51
CA ARG A 116 -1.19 -17.17 -2.54
C ARG A 116 -0.13 -16.07 -2.50
N LEU A 117 0.32 -15.60 -3.66
CA LEU A 117 1.31 -14.53 -3.76
C LEU A 117 0.79 -13.21 -3.20
N LEU A 118 -0.47 -12.86 -3.49
CA LEU A 118 -1.10 -11.67 -2.92
C LEU A 118 -1.16 -11.75 -1.39
N VAL A 119 -1.58 -12.89 -0.83
CA VAL A 119 -1.64 -13.09 0.62
C VAL A 119 -0.25 -12.97 1.25
N GLU A 120 0.78 -13.51 0.58
CA GLU A 120 2.16 -13.38 1.02
C GLU A 120 2.64 -11.93 0.98
N GLU A 121 2.39 -11.20 -0.10
CA GLU A 121 2.69 -9.78 -0.25
C GLU A 121 2.05 -8.95 0.87
N ILE A 122 0.74 -9.10 1.10
CA ILE A 122 0.01 -8.36 2.14
C ILE A 122 0.62 -8.62 3.50
N ARG A 123 0.88 -9.90 3.82
CA ARG A 123 1.43 -10.30 5.12
C ARG A 123 2.83 -9.72 5.34
N ILE A 124 3.71 -9.78 4.33
CA ILE A 124 5.06 -9.21 4.41
C ILE A 124 4.96 -7.69 4.56
N ALA A 125 4.17 -7.03 3.71
CA ALA A 125 4.02 -5.57 3.70
C ALA A 125 3.47 -5.03 5.04
N GLN A 126 2.57 -5.76 5.71
CA GLN A 126 2.05 -5.41 7.04
C GLN A 126 3.03 -5.72 8.18
N ALA A 127 3.93 -6.70 8.03
CA ALA A 127 4.90 -7.08 9.06
C ALA A 127 6.17 -6.20 9.06
N VAL A 128 6.46 -5.54 7.93
CA VAL A 128 7.58 -4.62 7.75
C VAL A 128 7.27 -3.27 8.40
N SER A 129 8.09 -2.89 9.37
CA SER A 129 8.03 -1.59 10.04
C SER A 129 9.46 -1.15 10.33
N ASN A 130 9.99 -0.29 9.47
CA ASN A 130 11.36 0.22 9.52
C ASN A 130 11.45 1.55 8.74
N ASP A 131 12.29 2.48 9.20
CA ASP A 131 12.46 3.79 8.58
C ASP A 131 12.89 3.72 7.11
N TYR A 132 13.66 2.68 6.73
CA TYR A 132 14.16 2.44 5.37
C TYR A 132 13.26 1.55 4.53
N CYS A 133 12.03 1.28 4.98
CA CYS A 133 11.01 0.58 4.19
C CYS A 133 9.74 1.41 4.12
N VAL A 134 8.97 1.25 3.04
CA VAL A 134 7.61 1.82 2.96
C VAL A 134 6.71 1.09 3.94
N SER A 135 6.02 1.87 4.77
CA SER A 135 5.10 1.40 5.77
C SER A 135 3.71 1.18 5.17
N THR A 136 3.13 0.01 5.44
CA THR A 136 1.73 -0.29 5.11
C THR A 136 0.85 0.07 6.31
N ARG A 137 -0.16 0.93 6.08
CA ARG A 137 -1.15 1.28 7.10
C ARG A 137 -2.20 0.19 7.25
N GLU A 138 -2.80 -0.21 6.14
CA GLU A 138 -3.87 -1.21 6.14
C GLU A 138 -4.04 -1.87 4.77
N PHE A 139 -4.85 -2.93 4.76
CA PHE A 139 -5.28 -3.63 3.56
C PHE A 139 -6.79 -3.50 3.41
N VAL A 140 -7.23 -3.16 2.21
CA VAL A 140 -8.64 -2.95 1.88
C VAL A 140 -9.00 -3.81 0.67
N GLU A 141 -10.09 -4.56 0.79
CA GLU A 141 -10.69 -5.28 -0.34
C GLU A 141 -11.93 -4.54 -0.84
N THR A 142 -11.93 -4.22 -2.14
CA THR A 142 -13.07 -3.62 -2.84
C THR A 142 -13.79 -4.63 -3.71
N ARG A 143 -14.88 -4.19 -4.36
CA ARG A 143 -15.58 -5.02 -5.33
C ARG A 143 -14.65 -5.54 -6.44
N ASP A 144 -13.78 -4.68 -6.97
CA ASP A 144 -13.04 -4.95 -8.20
C ASP A 144 -11.51 -5.01 -8.02
N ALA A 145 -10.99 -4.66 -6.85
CA ALA A 145 -9.55 -4.63 -6.56
C ALA A 145 -9.22 -4.93 -5.10
N PHE A 146 -8.03 -5.49 -4.89
CA PHE A 146 -7.33 -5.52 -3.61
C PHE A 146 -6.44 -4.28 -3.50
N VAL A 147 -6.40 -3.63 -2.34
CA VAL A 147 -5.71 -2.34 -2.16
C VAL A 147 -4.85 -2.35 -0.90
N LEU A 148 -3.56 -2.08 -1.07
CA LEU A 148 -2.67 -1.77 0.06
C LEU A 148 -2.62 -0.26 0.24
N VAL A 149 -2.93 0.20 1.44
CA VAL A 149 -2.85 1.60 1.85
C VAL A 149 -1.49 1.80 2.51
N MET A 150 -0.65 2.64 1.92
CA MET A 150 0.75 2.85 2.32
C MET A 150 1.02 4.32 2.61
N GLU A 151 2.14 4.60 3.27
CA GLU A 151 2.67 5.97 3.35
C GLU A 151 3.01 6.52 1.96
N VAL A 152 2.82 7.83 1.77
CA VAL A 152 3.30 8.53 0.57
C VAL A 152 4.76 8.91 0.75
N VAL A 153 5.58 8.61 -0.26
CA VAL A 153 6.99 9.01 -0.31
C VAL A 153 7.15 10.00 -1.46
N GLU A 154 7.34 11.28 -1.14
CA GLU A 154 7.14 12.41 -2.07
C GLU A 154 8.29 12.68 -3.05
N GLY A 155 9.50 12.22 -2.75
CA GLY A 155 10.72 12.57 -3.51
C GLY A 155 10.96 11.73 -4.76
N GLY A 156 10.00 10.89 -5.15
CA GLY A 156 10.05 10.08 -6.37
C GLY A 156 10.96 8.86 -6.25
N GLU A 157 11.22 8.23 -7.40
CA GLU A 157 12.05 7.03 -7.51
C GLU A 157 13.54 7.41 -7.61
N LEU A 158 14.42 6.62 -7.00
CA LEU A 158 15.86 6.77 -7.16
C LEU A 158 16.28 6.61 -8.64
N PHE A 159 15.54 5.81 -9.41
CA PHE A 159 15.73 5.68 -10.85
C PHE A 159 15.68 7.02 -11.59
N GLU A 160 14.73 7.89 -11.26
CA GLU A 160 14.63 9.23 -11.87
C GLU A 160 15.84 10.08 -11.51
N LEU A 161 16.35 9.94 -10.28
CA LEU A 161 17.58 10.59 -9.86
C LEU A 161 18.75 10.08 -10.72
N MET A 162 18.89 8.77 -10.95
CA MET A 162 20.00 8.21 -11.74
C MET A 162 20.12 8.73 -13.18
N SER A 163 19.11 9.41 -13.73
CA SER A 163 19.19 10.10 -15.02
C SER A 163 20.19 11.27 -15.08
N LYS A 164 20.66 11.81 -13.93
CA LYS A 164 21.70 12.86 -13.91
C LYS A 164 23.09 12.26 -14.09
N LEU A 165 23.95 12.96 -14.85
CA LEU A 165 25.27 12.47 -15.27
C LEU A 165 26.31 12.29 -14.14
N LEU A 166 26.21 13.02 -13.02
CA LEU A 166 27.23 12.99 -11.96
C LEU A 166 26.59 13.15 -10.58
N TYR A 167 27.00 12.29 -9.65
CA TYR A 167 26.61 12.31 -8.24
C TYR A 167 27.84 12.43 -7.35
N PRO A 168 27.83 13.31 -6.33
CA PRO A 168 28.86 13.32 -5.32
C PRO A 168 28.94 11.95 -4.63
N GLU A 169 30.16 11.40 -4.50
CA GLU A 169 30.37 10.10 -3.88
C GLU A 169 29.81 10.03 -2.46
N ASP A 170 29.86 11.14 -1.71
CA ASP A 170 29.31 11.24 -0.35
C ASP A 170 27.79 11.04 -0.31
N GLU A 171 27.07 11.56 -1.31
CA GLU A 171 25.62 11.40 -1.43
C GLU A 171 25.27 9.96 -1.77
N VAL A 172 25.99 9.36 -2.73
CA VAL A 172 25.84 7.94 -3.09
C VAL A 172 26.13 7.04 -1.89
N ARG A 173 27.21 7.31 -1.14
CA ARG A 173 27.57 6.55 0.06
C ARG A 173 26.50 6.62 1.13
N SER A 174 25.90 7.79 1.33
CA SER A 174 24.79 7.98 2.26
C SER A 174 23.56 7.16 1.83
N LEU A 175 23.16 7.24 0.56
CA LEU A 175 22.02 6.47 0.03
C LEU A 175 22.27 4.95 0.13
N MET A 176 23.45 4.49 -0.29
CA MET A 176 23.80 3.07 -0.22
C MET A 176 23.81 2.54 1.22
N ARG A 177 24.31 3.33 2.19
CA ARG A 177 24.22 2.96 3.61
C ARG A 177 22.78 2.73 4.04
N GLN A 178 21.87 3.62 3.68
CA GLN A 178 20.46 3.50 4.06
C GLN A 178 19.78 2.29 3.38
N ILE A 179 20.06 2.05 2.09
CA ILE A 179 19.58 0.86 1.37
C ILE A 179 20.05 -0.41 2.10
N LEU A 180 21.34 -0.50 2.43
CA LEU A 180 21.92 -1.66 3.11
C LEU A 180 21.32 -1.86 4.51
N LEU A 181 21.01 -0.79 5.24
CA LEU A 181 20.33 -0.87 6.53
C LEU A 181 18.90 -1.41 6.39
N GLY A 182 18.15 -0.98 5.37
CA GLY A 182 16.82 -1.53 5.06
C GLY A 182 16.87 -3.00 4.67
N VAL A 183 17.84 -3.39 3.81
CA VAL A 183 18.04 -4.80 3.42
C VAL A 183 18.43 -5.65 4.63
N ALA A 184 19.35 -5.18 5.47
CA ALA A 184 19.74 -5.87 6.69
C ALA A 184 18.55 -6.08 7.64
N TYR A 185 17.68 -5.07 7.78
CA TYR A 185 16.44 -5.20 8.52
C TYR A 185 15.54 -6.31 7.95
N LEU A 186 15.29 -6.33 6.64
CA LEU A 186 14.47 -7.37 6.00
C LEU A 186 15.07 -8.77 6.23
N HIS A 187 16.37 -8.91 6.01
CA HIS A 187 17.08 -10.18 6.20
C HIS A 187 17.01 -10.65 7.66
N SER A 188 17.12 -9.74 8.64
CA SER A 188 16.98 -10.08 10.07
C SER A 188 15.59 -10.62 10.44
N ARG A 189 14.57 -10.31 9.62
CA ARG A 189 13.20 -10.80 9.76
C ARG A 189 12.93 -12.07 8.94
N GLY A 190 13.94 -12.63 8.27
CA GLY A 190 13.76 -13.77 7.38
C GLY A 190 13.09 -13.40 6.05
N ILE A 191 13.13 -12.15 5.63
CA ILE A 191 12.45 -11.68 4.41
C ILE A 191 13.49 -11.42 3.31
N CYS A 192 13.31 -12.04 2.14
CA CYS A 192 14.08 -11.72 0.94
C CYS A 192 13.20 -10.89 -0.02
N HIS A 193 13.67 -9.69 -0.40
CA HIS A 193 12.92 -8.78 -1.26
C HIS A 193 12.76 -9.28 -2.70
N ARG A 194 13.80 -9.93 -3.25
CA ARG A 194 13.90 -10.48 -4.62
C ARG A 194 13.78 -9.48 -5.79
N ASP A 195 13.40 -8.23 -5.55
CA ASP A 195 13.34 -7.18 -6.60
C ASP A 195 14.07 -5.88 -6.20
N LEU A 196 15.31 -5.96 -5.73
CA LEU A 196 16.08 -4.74 -5.40
C LEU A 196 16.60 -4.09 -6.69
N LYS A 197 16.09 -2.89 -7.00
CA LYS A 197 16.43 -2.09 -8.17
C LYS A 197 16.09 -0.61 -7.92
N PRO A 198 16.68 0.34 -8.67
CA PRO A 198 16.45 1.77 -8.47
C PRO A 198 14.98 2.22 -8.46
N GLU A 199 14.12 1.57 -9.24
CA GLU A 199 12.68 1.84 -9.33
C GLU A 199 11.94 1.51 -8.01
N ASN A 200 12.48 0.58 -7.22
CA ASN A 200 11.93 0.15 -5.93
C ASN A 200 12.57 0.88 -4.74
N PHE A 201 13.38 1.91 -4.97
CA PHE A 201 13.92 2.78 -3.94
C PHE A 201 13.27 4.16 -4.05
N LEU A 202 12.38 4.49 -3.12
CA LEU A 202 11.72 5.79 -3.08
C LEU A 202 12.52 6.77 -2.22
N LEU A 203 12.62 8.02 -2.64
CA LEU A 203 13.31 9.08 -1.92
C LEU A 203 12.29 9.95 -1.18
N THR A 204 12.59 10.32 0.06
CA THR A 204 11.79 11.35 0.75
C THR A 204 12.10 12.73 0.16
N GLY A 205 11.14 13.65 0.19
CA GLY A 205 11.36 15.06 -0.20
C GLY A 205 12.26 15.87 0.75
N ALA A 206 12.80 15.25 1.81
CA ALA A 206 13.69 15.89 2.77
C ALA A 206 15.10 16.13 2.21
N ARG A 207 15.86 17.02 2.85
CA ARG A 207 17.29 17.24 2.57
C ARG A 207 18.09 17.11 3.87
N PRO A 208 19.03 16.14 3.98
CA PRO A 208 19.35 15.12 2.99
C PRO A 208 18.18 14.14 2.76
N ALA A 209 18.09 13.58 1.56
CA ALA A 209 17.03 12.63 1.22
C ALA A 209 17.25 11.31 1.96
N ALA A 210 16.19 10.80 2.58
CA ALA A 210 16.13 9.42 3.05
C ALA A 210 15.60 8.50 1.96
N VAL A 211 16.04 7.24 1.95
CA VAL A 211 15.57 6.21 1.03
C VAL A 211 14.63 5.23 1.73
N LYS A 212 13.59 4.80 1.04
CA LYS A 212 12.65 3.76 1.48
C LYS A 212 12.54 2.68 0.42
N ILE A 213 12.79 1.44 0.82
CA ILE A 213 12.57 0.24 0.00
C ILE A 213 11.06 0.03 -0.16
N ALA A 214 10.62 -0.12 -1.40
CA ALA A 214 9.23 -0.30 -1.79
C ALA A 214 9.02 -1.57 -2.63
N ASP A 215 7.76 -1.91 -2.87
CA ASP A 215 7.30 -3.03 -3.69
C ASP A 215 7.72 -4.44 -3.24
N PHE A 216 6.97 -4.98 -2.26
CA PHE A 216 7.11 -6.35 -1.79
C PHE A 216 6.35 -7.39 -2.65
N GLY A 217 5.93 -7.05 -3.87
CA GLY A 217 5.07 -7.89 -4.70
C GLY A 217 5.66 -9.25 -5.11
N ILE A 218 6.99 -9.38 -5.03
CA ILE A 218 7.68 -10.66 -5.14
C ILE A 218 8.55 -10.97 -3.93
N ALA A 219 8.37 -10.32 -2.78
CA ALA A 219 9.09 -10.70 -1.57
C ALA A 219 8.70 -12.12 -1.12
N ALA A 220 9.55 -12.77 -0.32
CA ALA A 220 9.23 -14.07 0.28
C ALA A 220 9.90 -14.26 1.64
N ASP A 221 9.27 -15.08 2.47
CA ASP A 221 9.94 -15.62 3.65
C ASP A 221 10.99 -16.65 3.26
N VAL A 222 12.16 -16.50 3.82
CA VAL A 222 13.30 -17.41 3.71
C VAL A 222 13.62 -17.91 5.10
N ASP A 223 13.62 -19.24 5.25
CA ASP A 223 14.09 -19.86 6.47
C ASP A 223 15.62 -19.76 6.50
N PRO A 224 16.23 -19.06 7.48
CA PRO A 224 17.68 -18.95 7.58
C PRO A 224 18.36 -20.32 7.74
N LYS A 225 17.64 -21.31 8.29
CA LYS A 225 18.12 -22.69 8.47
C LYS A 225 17.92 -23.57 7.24
N ASN A 226 17.14 -23.11 6.27
CA ASN A 226 16.82 -23.83 5.05
C ASN A 226 16.79 -22.88 3.85
N THR A 227 17.97 -22.40 3.46
CA THR A 227 18.19 -21.54 2.28
C THR A 227 17.72 -22.21 0.98
N ALA A 228 17.61 -23.54 0.95
CA ALA A 228 17.01 -24.29 -0.16
C ALA A 228 15.48 -24.09 -0.29
N ARG A 229 14.81 -23.33 0.59
CA ARG A 229 13.36 -23.10 0.47
C ARG A 229 12.98 -22.14 -0.67
N CYS A 230 13.84 -21.20 -1.07
CA CYS A 230 13.59 -20.38 -2.26
C CYS A 230 13.53 -21.20 -3.56
N LEU A 231 14.10 -22.42 -3.58
CA LEU A 231 14.02 -23.37 -4.69
C LEU A 231 12.65 -24.04 -4.87
N ARG A 232 11.78 -24.01 -3.85
CA ARG A 232 10.52 -24.76 -3.90
C ARG A 232 9.41 -24.07 -4.67
N ASP A 233 9.57 -22.80 -5.03
CA ASP A 233 8.79 -22.17 -6.09
C ASP A 233 9.42 -22.60 -7.43
N ARG A 234 9.17 -23.85 -7.86
CA ARG A 234 9.75 -24.45 -9.06
C ARG A 234 9.43 -23.73 -10.38
N ASP A 235 8.56 -22.71 -10.40
CA ASP A 235 7.89 -22.35 -11.64
C ASP A 235 8.21 -20.98 -12.25
N ARG A 236 8.89 -20.01 -11.60
CA ARG A 236 9.24 -18.75 -12.29
C ARG A 236 10.52 -18.08 -11.78
N LEU A 237 11.33 -17.59 -12.72
CA LEU A 237 12.33 -16.55 -12.48
C LEU A 237 11.61 -15.33 -11.89
N ARG A 238 11.87 -15.01 -10.63
CA ARG A 238 11.26 -13.89 -9.90
C ARG A 238 12.31 -12.83 -9.65
N CYS A 239 12.56 -12.01 -10.66
CA CYS A 239 13.36 -10.80 -10.60
C CYS A 239 13.05 -9.94 -11.81
N SER A 240 13.26 -8.63 -11.71
CA SER A 240 13.24 -7.77 -12.89
C SER A 240 14.37 -8.12 -13.86
N PRO A 241 14.12 -8.15 -15.19
CA PRO A 241 15.17 -8.36 -16.19
C PRO A 241 16.32 -7.38 -16.02
N GLY A 242 17.57 -7.86 -16.12
CA GLY A 242 18.77 -7.04 -15.95
C GLY A 242 19.27 -6.88 -14.50
N TYR A 243 18.44 -7.21 -13.50
CA TYR A 243 18.79 -7.10 -12.07
C TYR A 243 18.88 -8.45 -11.36
N GLY A 244 18.63 -9.56 -12.06
CA GLY A 244 18.71 -10.91 -11.49
C GLY A 244 20.15 -11.31 -11.14
N ALA A 245 20.37 -11.76 -9.91
CA ALA A 245 21.64 -12.32 -9.48
C ALA A 245 21.98 -13.60 -10.29
N PRO A 246 23.27 -13.92 -10.53
CA PRO A 246 23.67 -15.04 -11.37
C PRO A 246 23.07 -16.38 -10.95
N GLU A 247 22.99 -16.65 -9.65
CA GLU A 247 22.38 -17.84 -9.06
C GLU A 247 20.87 -17.91 -9.31
N VAL A 248 20.17 -16.78 -9.28
CA VAL A 248 18.73 -16.68 -9.58
C VAL A 248 18.48 -16.97 -11.05
N VAL A 249 19.26 -16.37 -11.95
CA VAL A 249 19.16 -16.59 -13.41
C VAL A 249 19.49 -18.04 -13.79
N ARG A 250 20.46 -18.64 -13.10
CA ARG A 250 20.84 -20.05 -13.29
C ARG A 250 19.92 -21.03 -12.56
N GLN A 251 18.88 -20.55 -11.89
CA GLN A 251 17.94 -21.36 -11.09
C GLN A 251 18.65 -22.23 -10.04
N GLN A 252 19.75 -21.72 -9.50
CA GLN A 252 20.43 -22.29 -8.35
C GLN A 252 19.73 -21.84 -7.07
N GLY A 253 19.94 -22.58 -5.98
CA GLY A 253 19.39 -22.19 -4.69
C GLY A 253 19.98 -20.87 -4.22
N TYR A 254 19.11 -19.94 -3.82
CA TYR A 254 19.50 -18.64 -3.28
C TYR A 254 18.76 -18.40 -1.97
N GLY A 255 19.27 -17.52 -1.12
CA GLY A 255 18.70 -17.26 0.19
C GLY A 255 19.30 -16.03 0.85
N LEU A 256 19.06 -15.91 2.14
CA LEU A 256 19.68 -14.86 2.96
C LEU A 256 21.17 -15.19 3.22
N PRO A 257 22.01 -14.17 3.48
CA PRO A 257 23.43 -14.35 3.79
C PRO A 257 23.71 -15.29 4.96
#